data_AF-A0A2D8RI32-F1
#
_entry.id   AF-A0A2D8RI32-F1
#
_cell.length_a   1.000
_cell.length_b   1.000
_cell.length_c   1.000
_cell.angle_alpha   90.00
_cell.angle_beta   90.00
_cell.angle_gamma   90.00
#
_symmetry.space_group_name_H-M   'P 1'
#
loop_
_entity.id
_entity.type
_entity.pdbx_description
1 polymer ?
#
loop_
_entity_poly.entity_id
_entity_poly.type
_entity_poly.pdbx_seq_one_letter_code
_entity_poly.pdbx_strand_id
1 'polypeptide(L)'
;MVGKLFGISAVIALLLSILAGCSDSKEGPGLKPPPPVPSGEEGFTILVKEYQPGDLTVENAPEVATEVMRTINFLRGRSSQDLEDFKIADPALLGDGSGRPSVNDFSSFVCTRGGRATSTHLAGPRSTYEEGALYSGAGARSILEMNRCDGPLIAPFVRVGSYTTEVVSGLFDQFLTFGSESGEVLFTYERYGGASATESGIYQHGDIRHILNDPKSLTLKGQSYREIPDHNRFLEFGLFDFALTLERVPGQFSQENDQFSSAGAFQIGLGRLSEQYSIEFAAPLIYSLLGNDYDSGTVLLKDSNSTLKLELHRGYTEYHFDADNDGTFETVEVL
;
A
#
# COMPACT_ATOMS: atom_id res chain seq x y z
N MET A 1 -23.56 -25.83 1.05
CA MET A 1 -24.44 -24.94 0.26
C MET A 1 -24.24 -23.55 0.84
N VAL A 2 -24.03 -22.53 -0.01
CA VAL A 2 -23.45 -21.20 0.32
C VAL A 2 -21.95 -21.30 0.62
N GLY A 3 -21.00 -20.61 -0.01
CA GLY A 3 -20.99 -19.58 -1.04
C GLY A 3 -19.59 -18.94 -0.97
N LYS A 4 -18.57 -19.56 -1.58
CA LYS A 4 -17.20 -19.02 -1.58
C LYS A 4 -17.08 -17.95 -2.66
N LEU A 5 -17.14 -16.68 -2.27
CA LEU A 5 -16.56 -15.59 -3.05
C LEU A 5 -15.03 -15.71 -2.94
N PHE A 6 -14.38 -16.20 -4.00
CA PHE A 6 -12.96 -15.96 -4.22
C PHE A 6 -12.84 -14.67 -5.04
N GLY A 7 -12.43 -13.58 -4.40
CA GLY A 7 -11.93 -12.40 -5.07
C GLY A 7 -10.56 -12.71 -5.65
N ILE A 8 -10.51 -13.00 -6.94
CA ILE A 8 -9.28 -13.30 -7.67
C ILE A 8 -8.53 -11.98 -7.93
N SER A 9 -7.26 -11.95 -7.53
CA SER A 9 -6.24 -10.95 -7.83
C SER A 9 -6.26 -10.51 -9.29
N ALA A 10 -6.56 -9.24 -9.57
CA ALA A 10 -6.72 -8.73 -10.93
C ALA A 10 -5.81 -7.54 -11.31
N VAL A 11 -4.70 -7.32 -10.59
CA VAL A 11 -3.62 -6.42 -11.05
C VAL A 11 -2.29 -7.15 -11.29
N ILE A 12 -2.10 -8.35 -10.74
CA ILE A 12 -0.90 -9.17 -11.00
C ILE A 12 -1.12 -10.14 -12.19
N ALA A 13 -2.37 -10.49 -12.50
CA ALA A 13 -2.70 -11.47 -13.56
C ALA A 13 -2.46 -10.97 -15.00
N LEU A 14 -2.30 -9.66 -15.26
CA LEU A 14 -2.07 -9.16 -16.62
C LEU A 14 -0.58 -9.17 -17.05
N LEU A 15 0.35 -9.28 -16.09
CA LEU A 15 1.78 -9.54 -16.37
C LEU A 15 2.08 -11.06 -16.54
N LEU A 16 1.13 -11.93 -16.19
CA LEU A 16 1.36 -13.35 -15.89
C LEU A 16 1.13 -14.34 -17.05
N SER A 17 1.08 -13.92 -18.32
CA SER A 17 0.81 -14.87 -19.42
C SER A 17 1.71 -14.81 -20.66
N ILE A 18 2.79 -14.01 -20.70
CA ILE A 18 3.63 -13.91 -21.92
C ILE A 18 5.15 -13.84 -21.65
N LEU A 19 5.66 -14.60 -20.67
CA LEU A 19 7.11 -14.90 -20.61
C LEU A 19 7.45 -16.37 -20.92
N ALA A 20 6.44 -17.19 -21.27
CA ALA A 20 6.67 -18.53 -21.83
C ALA A 20 6.52 -18.52 -23.35
N GLY A 21 7.64 -18.60 -24.06
CA GLY A 21 7.73 -19.15 -25.42
C GLY A 21 7.44 -18.19 -26.57
N CYS A 22 8.49 -17.75 -27.26
CA CYS A 22 8.40 -17.36 -28.66
C CYS A 22 7.86 -18.55 -29.48
N SER A 23 6.69 -18.40 -30.10
CA SER A 23 6.29 -19.23 -31.23
C SER A 23 5.49 -18.38 -32.22
N ASP A 24 5.91 -18.47 -33.47
CA ASP A 24 5.42 -17.75 -34.64
C ASP A 24 3.92 -17.91 -34.93
N SER A 25 3.32 -16.80 -35.37
CA SER A 25 2.39 -16.64 -36.50
C SER A 25 1.10 -17.48 -36.59
N LYS A 26 -0.05 -16.78 -36.57
CA LYS A 26 -0.93 -16.65 -37.76
C LYS A 26 -2.00 -15.56 -37.61
N GLU A 27 -2.11 -14.75 -38.67
CA GLU A 27 -3.01 -13.60 -38.82
C GLU A 27 -4.50 -14.01 -38.77
N GLY A 28 -5.27 -13.29 -37.96
CA GLY A 28 -6.73 -13.28 -37.93
C GLY A 28 -7.29 -11.89 -38.28
N PRO A 29 -8.56 -11.78 -38.73
CA PRO A 29 -9.05 -10.64 -39.46
C PRO A 29 -9.15 -9.37 -38.61
N GLY A 30 -8.67 -8.27 -39.18
CA GLY A 30 -8.49 -6.98 -38.53
C GLY A 30 -9.75 -6.42 -37.89
N LEU A 31 -9.77 -6.42 -36.56
CA LEU A 31 -10.58 -5.49 -35.78
C LEU A 31 -10.03 -4.09 -36.04
N LYS A 32 -10.86 -3.20 -36.59
CA LYS A 32 -10.52 -1.78 -36.69
C LYS A 32 -10.15 -1.29 -35.29
N PRO A 33 -8.99 -0.61 -35.12
CA PRO A 33 -8.70 0.06 -33.87
C PRO A 33 -9.87 0.99 -33.53
N PRO A 34 -10.31 1.05 -32.27
CA PRO A 34 -11.26 2.07 -31.87
C PRO A 34 -10.69 3.46 -32.24
N PRO A 35 -11.55 4.43 -32.57
CA PRO A 35 -11.10 5.77 -32.92
C PRO A 35 -10.22 6.32 -31.79
N PRO A 36 -9.12 7.01 -32.13
CA PRO A 36 -8.27 7.64 -31.13
C PRO A 36 -9.12 8.58 -30.27
N VAL A 37 -9.03 8.42 -28.96
CA VAL A 37 -9.62 9.37 -28.03
C VAL A 37 -9.00 10.73 -28.35
N PRO A 38 -9.81 11.80 -28.56
CA PRO A 38 -9.28 13.12 -28.85
C PRO A 38 -8.27 13.50 -27.75
N SER A 39 -7.07 13.91 -28.18
CA SER A 39 -6.03 14.44 -27.30
C SER A 39 -6.47 15.80 -26.77
N GLY A 40 -7.43 15.80 -25.85
CA GLY A 40 -7.72 16.97 -25.04
C GLY A 40 -6.50 17.23 -24.17
N GLU A 41 -5.89 18.40 -24.34
CA GLU A 41 -4.88 18.97 -23.43
C GLU A 41 -5.46 19.32 -22.05
N GLU A 42 -6.61 18.77 -21.64
CA GLU A 42 -7.02 18.81 -20.24
C GLU A 42 -6.00 17.98 -19.45
N GLY A 43 -5.27 18.64 -18.55
CA GLY A 43 -4.25 18.01 -17.74
C GLY A 43 -4.90 17.10 -16.70
N PHE A 44 -4.87 15.79 -16.92
CA PHE A 44 -5.15 14.81 -15.87
C PHE A 44 -4.19 15.06 -14.71
N THR A 45 -4.74 15.57 -13.61
CA THR A 45 -3.95 15.95 -12.44
C THR A 45 -4.43 15.13 -11.26
N ILE A 46 -3.47 14.46 -10.61
CA ILE A 46 -3.71 13.84 -9.31
C ILE A 46 -3.73 14.97 -8.28
N LEU A 47 -4.90 15.19 -7.69
CA LEU A 47 -5.11 16.11 -6.60
C LEU A 47 -4.80 15.35 -5.32
N VAL A 48 -3.63 15.62 -4.77
CA VAL A 48 -3.23 15.08 -3.47
C VAL A 48 -3.89 15.93 -2.40
N LYS A 49 -4.58 15.28 -1.47
CA LYS A 49 -5.24 15.98 -0.38
C LYS A 49 -4.24 16.45 0.67
N GLU A 50 -4.43 17.69 1.11
CA GLU A 50 -3.76 18.22 2.28
C GLU A 50 -4.68 18.10 3.50
N TYR A 51 -4.09 17.76 4.63
CA TYR A 51 -4.79 17.60 5.90
C TYR A 51 -4.57 18.84 6.76
N GLN A 52 -5.64 19.34 7.38
CA GLN A 52 -5.54 20.35 8.42
C GLN A 52 -5.40 19.68 9.78
N PRO A 53 -4.82 20.33 10.80
CA PRO A 53 -4.93 19.84 12.17
C PRO A 53 -6.40 19.55 12.51
N GLY A 54 -6.70 18.35 13.00
CA GLY A 54 -8.03 17.98 13.45
C GLY A 54 -8.29 18.47 14.87
N ASP A 55 -9.54 18.79 15.14
CA ASP A 55 -10.04 19.10 16.48
C ASP A 55 -10.89 17.91 16.95
N LEU A 56 -10.50 17.24 18.03
CA LEU A 56 -11.28 16.17 18.64
C LEU A 56 -12.36 16.79 19.55
N THR A 57 -13.61 16.41 19.32
CA THR A 57 -14.75 16.78 20.14
C THR A 57 -15.57 15.55 20.48
N VAL A 58 -16.45 15.67 21.47
CA VAL A 58 -17.37 14.58 21.84
C VAL A 58 -18.22 14.16 20.63
N GLU A 59 -18.64 15.12 19.81
CA GLU A 59 -19.53 14.88 18.67
C GLU A 59 -18.84 14.16 17.51
N ASN A 60 -17.55 14.39 17.27
CA ASN A 60 -16.83 13.77 16.15
C ASN A 60 -15.99 12.54 16.54
N ALA A 61 -15.76 12.31 17.85
CA ALA A 61 -14.97 11.19 18.35
C ALA A 61 -15.39 9.82 17.76
N PRO A 62 -16.69 9.48 17.62
CA PRO A 62 -17.10 8.21 17.00
C PRO A 62 -16.69 8.07 15.52
N GLU A 63 -16.80 9.16 14.74
CA GLU A 63 -16.43 9.15 13.31
C GLU A 63 -14.91 9.08 13.15
N VAL A 64 -14.16 9.83 13.96
CA VAL A 64 -12.70 9.77 14.03
C VAL A 64 -12.23 8.36 14.40
N ALA A 65 -12.79 7.76 15.45
CA ALA A 65 -12.47 6.41 15.88
C ALA A 65 -12.71 5.38 14.76
N THR A 66 -13.84 5.50 14.07
CA THR A 66 -14.19 4.61 12.95
C THR A 66 -13.19 4.71 11.80
N GLU A 67 -12.84 5.92 11.36
CA GLU A 67 -11.92 6.13 10.24
C GLU A 67 -10.47 5.76 10.60
N VAL A 68 -10.04 5.97 11.85
CA VAL A 68 -8.76 5.48 12.36
C VAL A 68 -8.71 3.96 12.33
N MET A 69 -9.72 3.29 12.91
CA MET A 69 -9.76 1.82 12.91
C MET A 69 -9.83 1.23 11.51
N ARG A 70 -10.55 1.89 10.59
CA ARG A 70 -10.58 1.51 9.17
C ARG A 70 -9.20 1.61 8.52
N THR A 71 -8.46 2.68 8.77
CA THR A 71 -7.10 2.89 8.25
C THR A 71 -6.12 1.87 8.84
N ILE A 72 -6.14 1.66 10.16
CA ILE A 72 -5.30 0.66 10.84
C ILE A 72 -5.58 -0.74 10.28
N ASN A 73 -6.85 -1.11 10.12
CA ASN A 73 -7.23 -2.41 9.55
C ASN A 73 -6.72 -2.60 8.13
N PHE A 74 -6.78 -1.56 7.30
CA PHE A 74 -6.23 -1.60 5.96
C PHE A 74 -4.70 -1.80 5.97
N LEU A 75 -3.98 -1.01 6.77
CA LEU A 75 -2.51 -1.08 6.87
C LEU A 75 -2.04 -2.44 7.40
N ARG A 76 -2.73 -2.97 8.42
CA ARG A 76 -2.46 -4.30 8.96
C ARG A 76 -2.74 -5.39 7.94
N GLY A 77 -3.90 -5.34 7.27
CA GLY A 77 -4.25 -6.32 6.22
C GLY A 77 -3.26 -6.32 5.05
N ARG A 78 -2.85 -5.13 4.58
CA ARG A 78 -1.81 -4.99 3.56
C ARG A 78 -0.46 -5.56 4.02
N SER A 79 -0.01 -5.22 5.22
CA SER A 79 1.25 -5.72 5.77
C SER A 79 1.22 -7.25 5.96
N SER A 80 0.07 -7.81 6.32
CA SER A 80 -0.10 -9.25 6.52
C SER A 80 -0.01 -9.99 5.19
N GLN A 81 -0.64 -9.44 4.15
CA GLN A 81 -0.52 -9.92 2.77
C GLN A 81 0.94 -9.85 2.27
N ASP A 82 1.64 -8.73 2.50
CA ASP A 82 3.05 -8.57 2.12
C ASP A 82 3.94 -9.65 2.79
N LEU A 83 3.63 -10.07 4.03
CA LEU A 83 4.29 -11.19 4.70
C LEU A 83 3.87 -12.57 4.16
N GLU A 84 2.64 -12.75 3.67
CA GLU A 84 2.18 -14.02 3.06
C GLU A 84 2.79 -14.25 1.67
N ASP A 85 2.94 -13.18 0.89
CA ASP A 85 3.42 -13.25 -0.49
C ASP A 85 4.93 -13.41 -0.62
N PHE A 86 5.66 -13.29 0.49
CA PHE A 86 7.11 -13.46 0.57
C PHE A 86 7.60 -14.80 0.00
N LYS A 87 8.62 -14.77 -0.86
CA LYS A 87 9.24 -15.96 -1.46
C LYS A 87 10.75 -15.83 -1.46
N ILE A 88 11.41 -16.65 -0.64
CA ILE A 88 12.88 -16.73 -0.62
C ILE A 88 13.35 -17.29 -1.97
N ALA A 89 14.17 -16.51 -2.67
CA ALA A 89 14.89 -16.98 -3.84
C ALA A 89 16.06 -17.87 -3.38
N ASP A 90 16.22 -19.04 -3.99
CA ASP A 90 17.43 -19.86 -3.79
C ASP A 90 18.65 -19.12 -4.39
N PRO A 91 19.66 -18.74 -3.58
CA PRO A 91 20.85 -18.06 -4.09
C PRO A 91 21.59 -18.85 -5.18
N ALA A 92 21.49 -20.18 -5.20
CA ALA A 92 22.12 -21.03 -6.21
C ALA A 92 21.48 -20.91 -7.60
N LEU A 93 20.24 -20.42 -7.68
CA LEU A 93 19.47 -20.27 -8.91
C LEU A 93 19.49 -18.84 -9.45
N LEU A 94 20.14 -17.91 -8.75
CA LEU A 94 20.33 -16.54 -9.22
C LEU A 94 21.41 -16.50 -10.31
N GLY A 95 21.00 -16.17 -11.52
CA GLY A 95 21.88 -15.87 -12.63
C GLY A 95 22.42 -14.43 -12.57
N ASP A 96 23.57 -14.21 -13.22
CA ASP A 96 24.14 -12.89 -13.41
C ASP A 96 23.26 -12.06 -14.37
N GLY A 97 22.63 -11.01 -13.86
CA GLY A 97 21.97 -9.99 -14.68
C GLY A 97 22.86 -8.79 -14.93
N SER A 98 22.63 -8.07 -16.04
CA SER A 98 23.36 -6.84 -16.29
C SER A 98 22.83 -5.71 -15.40
N GLY A 99 23.67 -5.13 -14.55
CA GLY A 99 23.35 -3.90 -13.80
C GLY A 99 23.39 -2.62 -14.65
N ARG A 100 23.33 -2.75 -15.98
CA ARG A 100 23.37 -1.61 -16.90
C ARG A 100 22.02 -0.91 -16.93
N PRO A 101 21.99 0.42 -17.09
CA PRO A 101 20.74 1.13 -17.31
C PRO A 101 19.98 0.54 -18.50
N SER A 102 18.68 0.37 -18.34
CA SER A 102 17.80 -0.23 -19.35
C SER A 102 16.42 0.40 -19.26
N VAL A 103 15.79 0.67 -20.39
CA VAL A 103 14.41 1.15 -20.44
C VAL A 103 13.53 0.04 -21.01
N ASN A 104 12.51 -0.35 -20.25
CA ASN A 104 11.48 -1.28 -20.66
C ASN A 104 10.20 -0.50 -20.92
N ASP A 105 9.63 -0.68 -22.11
CA ASP A 105 8.33 -0.10 -22.47
C ASP A 105 7.22 -1.10 -22.14
N PHE A 106 6.33 -0.72 -21.25
CA PHE A 106 5.17 -1.51 -20.82
C PHE A 106 3.85 -1.01 -21.42
N SER A 107 3.89 0.01 -22.29
CA SER A 107 2.70 0.72 -22.76
C SER A 107 1.67 -0.22 -23.42
N SER A 108 2.12 -1.17 -24.23
CA SER A 108 1.24 -2.15 -24.88
C SER A 108 0.52 -3.09 -23.91
N PHE A 109 1.07 -3.28 -22.71
CA PHE A 109 0.54 -4.20 -21.71
C PHE A 109 -0.40 -3.49 -20.73
N VAL A 110 -0.03 -2.29 -20.28
CA VAL A 110 -0.77 -1.58 -19.22
C VAL A 110 -1.64 -0.44 -19.72
N CYS A 111 -1.37 0.12 -20.91
CA CYS A 111 -2.04 1.31 -21.45
C CYS A 111 -2.97 0.94 -22.61
N THR A 112 -4.03 0.19 -22.30
CA THR A 112 -4.93 -0.44 -23.29
C THR A 112 -5.61 0.52 -24.27
N ARG A 113 -5.80 1.80 -23.92
CA ARG A 113 -6.43 2.79 -24.81
C ARG A 113 -5.49 3.92 -25.26
N GLY A 114 -4.20 3.76 -25.02
CA GLY A 114 -3.18 4.76 -25.33
C GLY A 114 -2.49 5.30 -24.09
N GLY A 115 -1.45 6.11 -24.33
CA GLY A 115 -0.53 6.58 -23.30
C GLY A 115 0.80 5.84 -23.34
N ARG A 116 1.60 6.08 -22.30
CA ARG A 116 2.93 5.50 -22.16
C ARG A 116 3.17 5.02 -20.73
N ALA A 117 3.76 3.84 -20.60
CA ALA A 117 4.27 3.30 -19.35
C ALA A 117 5.70 2.82 -19.57
N THR A 118 6.66 3.36 -18.84
CA THR A 118 8.08 2.98 -18.96
C THR A 118 8.66 2.66 -17.60
N SER A 119 9.37 1.54 -17.50
CA SER A 119 10.26 1.28 -16.35
C SER A 119 11.70 1.46 -16.78
N THR A 120 12.42 2.31 -16.08
CA THR A 120 13.83 2.57 -16.31
C THR A 120 14.63 1.99 -15.15
N HIS A 121 15.52 1.03 -15.43
CA HIS A 121 16.61 0.69 -14.53
C HIS A 121 17.64 1.80 -14.60
N LEU A 122 17.95 2.39 -13.45
CA LEU A 122 18.94 3.45 -13.38
C LEU A 122 20.33 2.89 -13.04
N ALA A 123 20.38 2.00 -12.04
CA ALA A 123 21.65 1.52 -11.49
C ALA A 123 21.47 0.25 -10.65
N GLY A 124 22.59 -0.39 -10.34
CA GLY A 124 22.71 -1.46 -9.36
C GLY A 124 22.42 -2.86 -9.91
N PRO A 125 22.65 -3.89 -9.07
CA PRO A 125 22.66 -5.28 -9.50
C PRO A 125 21.23 -5.77 -9.82
N ARG A 126 21.15 -6.61 -10.85
CA ARG A 126 19.98 -7.38 -11.20
C ARG A 126 20.38 -8.84 -11.36
N SER A 127 19.47 -9.73 -10.99
CA SER A 127 19.63 -11.17 -11.16
C SER A 127 18.38 -11.73 -11.80
N THR A 128 18.57 -12.67 -12.72
CA THR A 128 17.48 -13.49 -13.23
C THR A 128 17.34 -14.71 -12.32
N TYR A 129 16.12 -15.04 -11.94
CA TYR A 129 15.76 -16.26 -11.23
C TYR A 129 14.92 -17.15 -12.14
N GLU A 130 14.62 -18.37 -11.70
CA GLU A 130 13.87 -19.37 -12.46
C GLU A 130 12.65 -18.77 -13.20
N GLU A 131 12.37 -19.31 -14.39
CA GLU A 131 11.27 -18.86 -15.27
C GLU A 131 11.36 -17.39 -15.74
N GLY A 132 12.52 -16.75 -15.56
CA GLY A 132 12.79 -15.39 -16.03
C GLY A 132 12.34 -14.29 -15.06
N ALA A 133 12.05 -14.63 -13.81
CA ALA A 133 11.81 -13.64 -12.77
C ALA A 133 13.04 -12.74 -12.57
N LEU A 134 12.82 -11.44 -12.35
CA LEU A 134 13.89 -10.47 -12.18
C LEU A 134 13.93 -9.97 -10.74
N TYR A 135 15.06 -10.19 -10.07
CA TYR A 135 15.37 -9.65 -8.76
C TYR A 135 16.35 -8.48 -8.88
N SER A 136 16.10 -7.45 -8.10
CA SER A 136 16.96 -6.31 -7.89
C SER A 136 17.65 -6.46 -6.54
N GLY A 137 18.97 -6.35 -6.50
CA GLY A 137 19.75 -6.46 -5.26
C GLY A 137 20.06 -5.10 -4.65
N ALA A 138 20.74 -5.10 -3.49
CA ALA A 138 21.17 -3.88 -2.80
C ALA A 138 21.87 -2.86 -3.73
N GLY A 139 21.44 -1.60 -3.64
CA GLY A 139 21.88 -0.49 -4.50
C GLY A 139 21.15 -0.40 -5.85
N ALA A 140 20.24 -1.33 -6.16
CA ALA A 140 19.43 -1.25 -7.35
C ALA A 140 18.40 -0.12 -7.27
N ARG A 141 18.25 0.62 -8.37
CA ARG A 141 17.30 1.73 -8.49
C ARG A 141 16.54 1.65 -9.80
N SER A 142 15.23 1.77 -9.74
CA SER A 142 14.35 1.83 -10.90
C SER A 142 13.32 2.94 -10.75
N ILE A 143 12.84 3.46 -11.89
CA ILE A 143 11.72 4.40 -11.94
C ILE A 143 10.64 3.77 -12.82
N LEU A 144 9.39 3.78 -12.37
CA LEU A 144 8.23 3.57 -13.23
C LEU A 144 7.56 4.91 -13.51
N GLU A 145 7.35 5.22 -14.78
CA GLU A 145 6.68 6.44 -15.23
C GLU A 145 5.43 6.08 -16.02
N MET A 146 4.30 6.68 -15.65
CA MET A 146 3.02 6.58 -16.35
C MET A 146 2.66 7.94 -16.91
N ASN A 147 2.55 8.04 -18.23
CA ASN A 147 2.11 9.24 -18.92
C ASN A 147 0.81 8.95 -19.67
N ARG A 148 -0.29 9.41 -19.07
CA ARG A 148 -1.65 9.24 -19.59
C ARG A 148 -1.97 7.80 -19.97
N CYS A 149 -1.55 6.85 -19.14
CA CYS A 149 -1.74 5.43 -19.40
C CYS A 149 -3.20 5.05 -19.16
N ASP A 150 -3.98 4.97 -20.24
CA ASP A 150 -5.41 4.74 -20.13
C ASP A 150 -5.73 3.31 -19.69
N GLY A 151 -6.42 3.19 -18.56
CA GLY A 151 -6.85 1.91 -18.00
C GLY A 151 -7.87 1.17 -18.90
N PRO A 152 -8.22 -0.07 -18.54
CA PRO A 152 -9.19 -0.88 -19.28
C PRO A 152 -10.56 -0.18 -19.36
N LEU A 153 -11.37 -0.53 -20.38
CA LEU A 153 -12.66 0.11 -20.69
C LEU A 153 -13.65 0.23 -19.51
N ILE A 154 -13.46 -0.57 -18.47
CA ILE A 154 -14.29 -0.63 -17.26
C ILE A 154 -13.94 0.42 -16.19
N ALA A 155 -12.84 1.16 -16.34
CA ALA A 155 -12.43 2.21 -15.41
C ALA A 155 -12.15 3.53 -16.17
N PRO A 156 -12.86 4.63 -15.88
CA PRO A 156 -12.69 5.91 -16.59
C PRO A 156 -11.46 6.70 -16.13
N PHE A 157 -10.55 6.10 -15.36
CA PHE A 157 -9.35 6.75 -14.85
C PHE A 157 -8.16 6.54 -15.78
N VAL A 158 -7.40 7.60 -15.96
CA VAL A 158 -6.12 7.63 -16.66
C VAL A 158 -5.01 7.52 -15.62
N ARG A 159 -4.09 6.58 -15.79
CA ARG A 159 -2.94 6.43 -14.90
C ARG A 159 -1.84 7.43 -15.25
N VAL A 160 -1.37 8.17 -14.26
CA VAL A 160 -0.35 9.21 -14.39
C VAL A 160 0.61 9.19 -13.20
N GLY A 161 1.71 9.91 -13.34
CA GLY A 161 2.72 10.08 -12.29
C GLY A 161 3.83 9.04 -12.38
N SER A 162 4.67 9.01 -11.35
CA SER A 162 5.82 8.10 -11.32
C SER A 162 6.11 7.63 -9.91
N TYR A 163 6.87 6.55 -9.80
CA TYR A 163 7.52 6.22 -8.55
C TYR A 163 8.92 5.66 -8.79
N THR A 164 9.80 5.93 -7.84
CA THR A 164 11.14 5.36 -7.77
C THR A 164 11.15 4.23 -6.76
N THR A 165 11.82 3.14 -7.09
CA THR A 165 12.13 2.03 -6.17
C THR A 165 13.64 1.99 -5.95
N GLU A 166 14.07 1.93 -4.69
CA GLU A 166 15.46 1.72 -4.31
C GLU A 166 15.57 0.52 -3.36
N VAL A 167 16.33 -0.50 -3.77
CA VAL A 167 16.64 -1.64 -2.91
C VAL A 167 17.82 -1.27 -2.04
N VAL A 168 17.58 -1.05 -0.75
CA VAL A 168 18.62 -0.69 0.22
C VAL A 168 19.39 -1.95 0.65
N SER A 169 18.66 -3.04 0.92
CA SER A 169 19.25 -4.34 1.29
C SER A 169 18.37 -5.50 0.86
N GLY A 170 18.96 -6.70 0.77
CA GLY A 170 18.26 -7.91 0.36
C GLY A 170 18.05 -8.03 -1.15
N LEU A 171 17.08 -8.86 -1.52
CA LEU A 171 16.59 -9.06 -2.88
C LEU A 171 15.13 -8.64 -2.97
N PHE A 172 14.78 -7.93 -4.02
CA PHE A 172 13.43 -7.44 -4.25
C PHE A 172 13.04 -7.64 -5.70
N ASP A 173 11.92 -8.29 -5.97
CA ASP A 173 11.51 -8.61 -7.32
C ASP A 173 10.69 -7.48 -7.98
N GLN A 174 10.45 -7.63 -9.28
CA GLN A 174 9.62 -6.71 -10.05
C GLN A 174 8.11 -6.77 -9.72
N PHE A 175 7.68 -7.77 -8.94
CA PHE A 175 6.31 -7.96 -8.47
C PHE A 175 6.07 -7.39 -7.07
N LEU A 176 7.04 -6.64 -6.56
CA LEU A 176 7.02 -5.99 -5.25
C LEU A 176 7.13 -6.97 -4.08
N THR A 177 7.79 -8.11 -4.28
CA THR A 177 7.99 -9.16 -3.29
C THR A 177 9.45 -9.26 -2.87
N PHE A 178 9.69 -9.50 -1.58
CA PHE A 178 11.04 -9.79 -1.09
C PHE A 178 11.49 -11.19 -1.52
N GLY A 179 12.72 -11.27 -2.02
CA GLY A 179 13.43 -12.49 -2.41
C GLY A 179 14.39 -13.03 -1.35
N SER A 180 14.48 -12.39 -0.19
CA SER A 180 15.48 -12.68 0.86
C SER A 180 14.83 -12.66 2.24
N GLU A 181 15.35 -13.45 3.19
CA GLU A 181 14.81 -13.57 4.56
C GLU A 181 14.69 -12.23 5.32
N SER A 182 15.51 -11.26 4.93
CA SER A 182 15.43 -9.87 5.37
C SER A 182 15.74 -8.94 4.20
N GLY A 183 15.24 -7.70 4.24
CA GLY A 183 15.53 -6.71 3.21
C GLY A 183 14.91 -5.35 3.50
N GLU A 184 15.34 -4.34 2.77
CA GLU A 184 14.76 -2.99 2.83
C GLU A 184 14.62 -2.45 1.41
N VAL A 185 13.42 -1.97 1.10
CA VAL A 185 13.12 -1.26 -0.15
C VAL A 185 12.43 0.06 0.16
N LEU A 186 12.86 1.11 -0.52
CA LEU A 186 12.28 2.45 -0.47
C LEU A 186 11.49 2.70 -1.75
N PHE A 187 10.24 3.12 -1.59
CA PHE A 187 9.42 3.70 -2.64
C PHE A 187 9.30 5.20 -2.44
N THR A 188 9.39 5.95 -3.53
CA THR A 188 9.12 7.39 -3.57
C THR A 188 8.15 7.68 -4.71
N TYR A 189 6.93 8.06 -4.36
CA TYR A 189 5.81 8.28 -5.27
C TYR A 189 5.61 9.77 -5.57
N GLU A 190 5.73 10.13 -6.84
CA GLU A 190 5.42 11.46 -7.35
C GLU A 190 4.03 11.45 -7.99
N ARG A 191 3.01 11.59 -7.14
CA ARG A 191 1.59 11.67 -7.54
C ARG A 191 1.20 10.54 -8.48
N TYR A 192 1.59 9.32 -8.12
CA TYR A 192 1.33 8.12 -8.91
C TYR A 192 -0.09 7.66 -8.67
N GLY A 193 -0.90 7.49 -9.70
CA GLY A 193 -2.29 7.09 -9.50
C GLY A 193 -3.15 7.15 -10.74
N GLY A 194 -4.46 7.06 -10.54
CA GLY A 194 -5.49 7.16 -11.56
C GLY A 194 -6.38 8.38 -11.33
N ALA A 195 -6.47 9.25 -12.33
CA ALA A 195 -7.33 10.44 -12.32
C ALA A 195 -8.25 10.47 -13.55
N SER A 196 -9.45 11.00 -13.39
CA SER A 196 -10.29 11.46 -14.48
C SER A 196 -10.07 12.96 -14.68
N ALA A 197 -10.80 13.59 -15.60
CA ALA A 197 -10.74 15.04 -15.77
C ALA A 197 -11.17 15.82 -14.51
N THR A 198 -12.00 15.22 -13.66
CA THR A 198 -12.65 15.92 -12.53
C THR A 198 -12.36 15.32 -11.16
N GLU A 199 -11.77 14.13 -11.07
CA GLU A 199 -11.62 13.41 -9.81
C GLU A 199 -10.35 12.54 -9.78
N SER A 200 -9.69 12.47 -8.63
CA SER A 200 -8.65 11.47 -8.35
C SER A 200 -9.30 10.23 -7.76
N GLY A 201 -9.13 9.07 -8.41
CA GLY A 201 -9.80 7.83 -7.99
C GLY A 201 -8.93 6.92 -7.14
N ILE A 202 -7.63 6.87 -7.44
CA ILE A 202 -6.61 6.09 -6.72
C ILE A 202 -5.33 6.91 -6.77
N TYR A 203 -4.56 6.96 -5.70
CA TYR A 203 -3.24 7.59 -5.76
C TYR A 203 -2.33 7.14 -4.63
N GLN A 204 -1.04 7.35 -4.84
CA GLN A 204 0.03 7.25 -3.86
C GLN A 204 0.93 8.47 -4.02
N HIS A 205 1.32 9.08 -2.91
CA HIS A 205 2.24 10.21 -2.92
C HIS A 205 3.13 10.24 -1.68
N GLY A 206 4.41 10.56 -1.88
CA GLY A 206 5.41 10.66 -0.82
C GLY A 206 6.27 9.40 -0.71
N ASP A 207 6.82 9.11 0.45
CA ASP A 207 7.82 8.06 0.66
C ASP A 207 7.34 6.97 1.63
N ILE A 208 7.64 5.72 1.30
CA ILE A 208 7.43 4.57 2.19
C ILE A 208 8.55 3.56 2.01
N ARG A 209 9.11 3.13 3.13
CA ARG A 209 10.08 2.05 3.23
C ARG A 209 9.39 0.80 3.75
N HIS A 210 9.60 -0.30 3.06
CA HIS A 210 9.24 -1.63 3.52
C HIS A 210 10.53 -2.28 4.01
N ILE A 211 10.55 -2.70 5.27
CA ILE A 211 11.70 -3.34 5.91
C ILE A 211 11.24 -4.71 6.40
N LEU A 212 11.62 -5.75 5.69
CA LEU A 212 11.45 -7.13 6.14
C LEU A 212 12.57 -7.44 7.13
N ASN A 213 12.24 -7.51 8.42
CA ASN A 213 13.22 -7.81 9.47
C ASN A 213 13.54 -9.31 9.50
N ASP A 214 12.51 -10.12 9.33
CA ASP A 214 12.54 -11.58 9.21
C ASP A 214 11.24 -12.06 8.53
N PRO A 215 11.09 -13.36 8.18
CA PRO A 215 9.89 -13.87 7.50
C PRO A 215 8.55 -13.71 8.24
N LYS A 216 8.56 -13.21 9.48
CA LYS A 216 7.38 -12.95 10.31
C LYS A 216 7.20 -11.48 10.66
N SER A 217 8.15 -10.60 10.29
CA SER A 217 8.15 -9.21 10.73
C SER A 217 8.42 -8.24 9.58
N LEU A 218 7.46 -7.33 9.35
CA LEU A 218 7.54 -6.26 8.36
C LEU A 218 7.32 -4.90 9.04
N THR A 219 8.24 -3.98 8.80
CA THR A 219 8.11 -2.58 9.21
C THR A 219 7.85 -1.68 8.01
N LEU A 220 6.81 -0.86 8.09
CA LEU A 220 6.51 0.25 7.19
C LEU A 220 6.98 1.55 7.83
N LYS A 221 7.84 2.31 7.15
CA LYS A 221 8.39 3.57 7.69
C LYS A 221 8.49 4.66 6.63
N GLY A 222 8.21 5.90 6.97
CA GLY A 222 8.35 7.02 6.02
C GLY A 222 8.24 8.37 6.70
N GLN A 223 8.55 9.43 5.96
CA GLN A 223 8.36 10.81 6.41
C GLN A 223 6.96 11.31 6.09
N SER A 224 6.46 11.04 4.88
CA SER A 224 5.12 11.44 4.47
C SER A 224 4.63 10.50 3.39
N TYR A 225 3.54 9.78 3.63
CA TYR A 225 2.92 8.89 2.65
C TYR A 225 1.40 9.10 2.63
N ARG A 226 0.82 9.29 1.45
CA ARG A 226 -0.63 9.46 1.27
C ARG A 226 -1.15 8.48 0.25
N GLU A 227 -2.33 7.91 0.49
CA GLU A 227 -2.88 6.87 -0.36
C GLU A 227 -4.41 6.93 -0.47
N ILE A 228 -4.91 6.73 -1.70
CA ILE A 228 -6.24 6.18 -1.98
C ILE A 228 -6.04 4.81 -2.62
N PRO A 229 -6.34 3.70 -1.91
CA PRO A 229 -6.09 2.35 -2.40
C PRO A 229 -6.98 1.97 -3.58
N ASP A 230 -6.45 1.17 -4.51
CA ASP A 230 -7.21 0.71 -5.70
C ASP A 230 -8.44 -0.13 -5.33
N HIS A 231 -8.32 -0.93 -4.26
CA HIS A 231 -9.38 -1.83 -3.80
C HIS A 231 -10.32 -1.22 -2.77
N ASN A 232 -10.09 0.04 -2.35
CA ASN A 232 -10.93 0.72 -1.37
C ASN A 232 -10.92 2.24 -1.61
N ARG A 233 -11.55 2.69 -2.70
CA ARG A 233 -11.56 4.10 -3.11
C ARG A 233 -12.25 5.05 -2.13
N PHE A 234 -13.01 4.50 -1.18
CA PHE A 234 -13.64 5.27 -0.12
C PHE A 234 -12.72 5.43 1.10
N LEU A 235 -11.55 4.80 1.10
CA LEU A 235 -10.52 4.97 2.11
C LEU A 235 -9.46 5.89 1.50
N GLU A 236 -9.24 7.02 2.15
CA GLU A 236 -8.17 7.95 1.84
C GLU A 236 -7.47 8.27 3.15
N PHE A 237 -6.14 8.18 3.18
CA PHE A 237 -5.38 8.46 4.39
C PHE A 237 -4.00 9.04 4.10
N GLY A 238 -3.42 9.66 5.14
CA GLY A 238 -2.04 10.11 5.18
C GLY A 238 -1.32 9.53 6.40
N LEU A 239 -0.03 9.28 6.29
CA LEU A 239 0.86 8.90 7.38
C LEU A 239 2.07 9.84 7.36
N PHE A 240 2.45 10.36 8.52
CA PHE A 240 3.60 11.27 8.65
C PHE A 240 4.47 10.87 9.84
N ASP A 241 5.78 10.89 9.63
CA ASP A 241 6.80 10.48 10.61
C ASP A 241 6.47 9.12 11.27
N PHE A 242 6.09 8.15 10.44
CA PHE A 242 5.56 6.87 10.90
C PHE A 242 6.60 5.76 10.86
N ALA A 243 6.48 4.81 11.78
CA ALA A 243 7.23 3.56 11.80
C ALA A 243 6.35 2.46 12.43
N LEU A 244 5.61 1.76 11.58
CA LEU A 244 4.63 0.74 11.94
C LEU A 244 5.21 -0.64 11.71
N THR A 245 5.11 -1.55 12.67
CA THR A 245 5.63 -2.91 12.56
C THR A 245 4.50 -3.91 12.75
N LEU A 246 4.36 -4.80 11.78
CA LEU A 246 3.57 -6.02 11.88
C LEU A 246 4.50 -7.18 12.20
N GLU A 247 4.16 -7.97 13.22
CA GLU A 247 4.87 -9.19 13.60
C GLU A 247 3.87 -10.33 13.77
N ARG A 248 4.15 -11.50 13.19
CA ARG A 248 3.36 -12.72 13.43
C ARG A 248 3.81 -13.38 14.72
N VAL A 249 2.93 -13.34 15.71
CA VAL A 249 3.18 -13.89 17.05
C VAL A 249 2.36 -15.16 17.27
N PRO A 250 2.80 -16.08 18.15
CA PRO A 250 1.99 -17.24 18.52
C PRO A 250 0.64 -16.83 19.11
N GLY A 251 -0.44 -17.31 18.51
CA GLY A 251 -1.82 -17.15 18.97
C GLY A 251 -2.36 -18.37 19.72
N GLN A 252 -3.67 -18.38 19.96
CA GLN A 252 -4.35 -19.54 20.55
C GLN A 252 -4.39 -20.71 19.55
N PHE A 253 -4.34 -21.94 20.06
CA PHE A 253 -4.46 -23.18 19.28
C PHE A 253 -3.41 -23.37 18.16
N SER A 254 -2.19 -22.88 18.38
CA SER A 254 -1.08 -22.95 17.41
C SER A 254 -1.32 -22.18 16.10
N GLN A 255 -2.27 -21.24 16.09
CA GLN A 255 -2.40 -20.28 14.99
C GLN A 255 -1.46 -19.08 15.22
N GLU A 256 -1.22 -18.30 14.18
CA GLU A 256 -0.50 -17.03 14.27
C GLU A 256 -1.51 -15.89 14.45
N ASN A 257 -1.17 -14.94 15.31
CA ASN A 257 -1.86 -13.66 15.44
C ASN A 257 -0.96 -12.58 14.82
N ASP A 258 -1.59 -11.51 14.35
CA ASP A 258 -0.87 -10.33 13.89
C ASP A 258 -0.72 -9.35 15.07
N GLN A 259 0.51 -9.05 15.46
CA GLN A 259 0.82 -7.98 16.41
C GLN A 259 1.23 -6.73 15.62
N PHE A 260 0.43 -5.68 15.71
CA PHE A 260 0.69 -4.40 15.06
C PHE A 260 1.12 -3.36 16.09
N SER A 261 2.29 -2.77 15.90
CA SER A 261 2.91 -1.85 16.85
C SER A 261 3.50 -0.63 16.14
N SER A 262 3.76 0.44 16.90
CA SER A 262 4.49 1.61 16.43
C SER A 262 5.63 1.90 17.40
N ALA A 263 6.79 2.34 16.88
CA ALA A 263 7.94 2.69 17.72
C ALA A 263 7.72 4.00 18.52
N GLY A 264 6.75 4.81 18.12
CA GLY A 264 6.40 6.06 18.77
C GLY A 264 5.12 6.67 18.21
N ALA A 265 4.81 7.88 18.64
CA ALA A 265 3.71 8.64 18.06
C ALA A 265 4.03 9.04 16.61
N PHE A 266 3.00 9.06 15.77
CA PHE A 266 3.06 9.49 14.37
C PHE A 266 1.81 10.32 14.05
N GLN A 267 1.73 10.95 12.88
CA GLN A 267 0.50 11.63 12.46
C GLN A 267 -0.27 10.78 11.45
N ILE A 268 -1.59 10.74 11.60
CA ILE A 268 -2.51 10.10 10.66
C ILE A 268 -3.47 11.15 10.09
N GLY A 269 -3.49 11.26 8.76
CA GLY A 269 -4.47 12.05 8.02
C GLY A 269 -5.68 11.20 7.66
N LEU A 270 -6.89 11.66 7.97
CA LEU A 270 -8.15 10.98 7.70
C LEU A 270 -8.88 11.65 6.54
N GLY A 271 -8.88 10.99 5.39
CA GLY A 271 -9.34 11.57 4.13
C GLY A 271 -10.79 12.02 4.16
N ARG A 272 -11.68 11.27 4.82
CA ARG A 272 -13.09 11.65 4.93
C ARG A 272 -13.30 12.98 5.69
N LEU A 273 -12.49 13.22 6.72
CA LEU A 273 -12.57 14.41 7.56
C LEU A 273 -11.70 15.57 7.04
N SER A 274 -10.68 15.26 6.23
CA SER A 274 -9.66 16.23 5.79
C SER A 274 -8.78 16.75 6.94
N GLU A 275 -8.66 15.95 7.98
CA GLU A 275 -8.02 16.29 9.25
C GLU A 275 -6.85 15.35 9.54
N GLN A 276 -5.87 15.81 10.31
CA GLN A 276 -4.77 14.99 10.81
C GLN A 276 -4.70 15.02 12.33
N TYR A 277 -4.33 13.87 12.90
CA TYR A 277 -4.26 13.66 14.34
C TYR A 277 -2.93 13.02 14.73
N SER A 278 -2.44 13.34 15.93
CA SER A 278 -1.32 12.60 16.52
C SER A 278 -1.85 11.28 17.07
N ILE A 279 -1.23 10.16 16.69
CA ILE A 279 -1.63 8.82 17.07
C ILE A 279 -0.47 8.04 17.67
N GLU A 280 -0.75 7.29 18.73
CA GLU A 280 0.21 6.47 19.47
C GLU A 280 -0.43 5.11 19.79
N PHE A 281 0.29 4.02 19.54
CA PHE A 281 -0.13 2.70 20.02
C PHE A 281 0.42 2.50 21.42
N ALA A 282 -0.36 2.91 22.43
CA ALA A 282 0.02 2.78 23.84
C ALA A 282 0.17 1.32 24.29
N ALA A 283 -0.52 0.40 23.59
CA ALA A 283 -0.27 -1.04 23.66
C ALA A 283 -0.33 -1.63 22.24
N PRO A 284 0.49 -2.65 21.91
CA PRO A 284 0.40 -3.32 20.62
C PRO A 284 -1.01 -3.84 20.33
N LEU A 285 -1.44 -3.72 19.08
CA LEU A 285 -2.73 -4.19 18.62
C LEU A 285 -2.60 -5.66 18.21
N ILE A 286 -3.25 -6.55 18.95
CA ILE A 286 -3.22 -7.99 18.71
C ILE A 286 -4.46 -8.37 17.92
N TYR A 287 -4.28 -8.79 16.68
CA TYR A 287 -5.35 -9.24 15.81
C TYR A 287 -5.37 -10.76 15.70
N SER A 288 -6.52 -11.35 15.99
CA SER A 288 -6.77 -12.77 15.85
C SER A 288 -7.16 -13.11 14.43
N LEU A 289 -6.33 -13.87 13.72
CA LEU A 289 -6.68 -14.40 12.39
C LEU A 289 -7.87 -15.37 12.48
N LEU A 290 -8.01 -16.10 13.59
CA LEU A 290 -9.13 -17.00 13.85
C LEU A 290 -10.45 -16.25 14.07
N GLY A 291 -10.40 -15.23 14.93
CA GLY A 291 -11.55 -14.40 15.27
C GLY A 291 -11.93 -13.41 14.17
N ASN A 292 -10.99 -13.12 13.27
CA ASN A 292 -11.05 -12.02 12.32
C ASN A 292 -11.41 -10.69 13.01
N ASP A 293 -10.79 -10.45 14.18
CA ASP A 293 -11.00 -9.26 15.01
C ASP A 293 -9.80 -9.04 15.95
N TYR A 294 -9.72 -7.87 16.59
CA TYR A 294 -8.72 -7.59 17.61
C TYR A 294 -9.04 -8.32 18.91
N ASP A 295 -8.04 -9.00 19.47
CA ASP A 295 -8.12 -9.59 20.81
C ASP A 295 -7.85 -8.53 21.89
N SER A 296 -6.91 -7.61 21.62
CA SER A 296 -6.52 -6.55 22.55
C SER A 296 -5.74 -5.42 21.86
N GLY A 297 -5.72 -4.24 22.46
CA GLY A 297 -4.81 -3.16 22.05
C GLY A 297 -5.24 -1.81 22.61
N THR A 298 -4.37 -0.81 22.49
CA THR A 298 -4.72 0.56 22.90
C THR A 298 -4.16 1.56 21.91
N VAL A 299 -5.03 2.39 21.36
CA VAL A 299 -4.68 3.51 20.49
C VAL A 299 -5.02 4.81 21.21
N LEU A 300 -4.08 5.75 21.26
CA LEU A 300 -4.31 7.10 21.74
C LEU A 300 -4.25 8.04 20.55
N LEU A 301 -5.31 8.84 20.37
CA LEU A 301 -5.32 9.98 19.47
C LEU A 301 -5.29 11.24 20.33
N LYS A 302 -4.45 12.18 19.95
CA LYS A 302 -4.26 13.43 20.68
C LYS A 302 -4.34 14.60 19.71
N ASP A 303 -5.04 15.64 20.13
CA ASP A 303 -4.89 16.98 19.58
C ASP A 303 -4.20 17.89 20.62
N SER A 304 -4.30 19.21 20.47
CA SER A 304 -3.70 20.15 21.43
C SER A 304 -4.38 20.20 22.80
N ASN A 305 -5.64 19.77 22.91
CA ASN A 305 -6.50 20.03 24.07
C ASN A 305 -7.19 18.78 24.64
N SER A 306 -7.22 17.67 23.91
CA SER A 306 -8.02 16.50 24.23
C SER A 306 -7.34 15.20 23.81
N THR A 307 -7.80 14.10 24.41
CA THR A 307 -7.33 12.75 24.12
C THR A 307 -8.51 11.83 23.86
N LEU A 308 -8.46 11.10 22.75
CA LEU A 308 -9.35 9.98 22.45
C LEU A 308 -8.57 8.68 22.60
N LYS A 309 -8.92 7.86 23.59
CA LYS A 309 -8.36 6.52 23.79
C LYS A 309 -9.31 5.48 23.22
N LEU A 310 -8.82 4.63 22.33
CA LEU A 310 -9.51 3.44 21.86
C LEU A 310 -8.92 2.22 22.57
N GLU A 311 -9.74 1.51 23.33
CA GLU A 311 -9.40 0.23 23.95
C GLU A 311 -10.05 -0.89 23.15
N LEU A 312 -9.21 -1.71 22.54
CA LEU A 312 -9.66 -2.81 21.69
C LEU A 312 -9.81 -4.04 22.58
N HIS A 313 -10.98 -4.66 22.51
CA HIS A 313 -11.30 -5.90 23.18
C HIS A 313 -11.79 -6.91 22.16
N ARG A 314 -11.77 -8.18 22.55
CA ARG A 314 -12.34 -9.23 21.71
C ARG A 314 -13.83 -8.98 21.45
N GLY A 315 -14.18 -8.68 20.21
CA GLY A 315 -15.55 -8.51 19.73
C GLY A 315 -16.12 -7.09 19.82
N TYR A 316 -15.39 -6.13 20.38
CA TYR A 316 -15.84 -4.73 20.47
C TYR A 316 -14.68 -3.76 20.75
N THR A 317 -14.87 -2.48 20.44
CA THR A 317 -13.92 -1.41 20.80
C THR A 317 -14.61 -0.43 21.72
N GLU A 318 -13.98 -0.07 22.83
CA GLU A 318 -14.40 1.05 23.66
C GLU A 318 -13.65 2.31 23.22
N TYR A 319 -14.36 3.43 23.12
CA TYR A 319 -13.70 4.72 23.04
C TYR A 319 -13.94 5.51 24.33
N HIS A 320 -12.88 6.13 24.80
CA HIS A 320 -12.84 6.95 25.99
C HIS A 320 -12.37 8.33 25.57
N PHE A 321 -13.18 9.36 25.77
CA PHE A 321 -12.84 10.74 25.41
C PHE A 321 -12.58 11.56 26.67
N ASP A 322 -11.44 12.24 26.66
CA ASP A 322 -10.94 13.17 27.67
C ASP A 322 -10.87 14.55 27.00
N ALA A 323 -11.83 15.42 27.33
CA ALA A 323 -12.08 16.67 26.61
C ALA A 323 -11.09 17.78 26.94
N ASP A 324 -10.47 17.75 28.12
CA ASP A 324 -9.52 18.75 28.61
C ASP A 324 -8.11 18.21 28.83
N ASN A 325 -7.89 16.95 28.48
CA ASN A 325 -6.61 16.23 28.56
C ASN A 325 -6.05 16.21 29.98
N ASP A 326 -6.93 16.12 30.98
CA ASP A 326 -6.56 16.07 32.40
C ASP A 326 -6.30 14.63 32.90
N GLY A 327 -6.55 13.63 32.04
CA GLY A 327 -6.43 12.20 32.32
C GLY A 327 -7.70 11.56 32.87
N THR A 328 -8.80 12.31 32.98
CA THR A 328 -10.12 11.81 33.34
C THR A 328 -11.00 11.72 32.09
N PHE A 329 -11.55 10.53 31.84
CA PHE A 329 -12.40 10.30 30.66
C PHE A 329 -13.86 10.59 31.01
N GLU A 330 -14.45 11.62 30.42
CA GLU A 330 -15.85 11.99 30.69
C GLU A 330 -16.84 11.19 29.86
N THR A 331 -16.41 10.69 28.69
CA THR A 331 -17.23 9.84 27.83
C THR A 331 -16.59 8.48 27.68
N VAL A 332 -17.37 7.41 27.87
CA VAL A 332 -16.99 6.02 27.58
C VAL A 332 -18.14 5.34 26.85
N GLU A 333 -17.90 4.90 25.63
CA GLU A 333 -18.92 4.24 24.79
C GLU A 333 -18.32 3.07 24.02
N VAL A 334 -19.18 2.12 23.64
CA VAL A 334 -18.83 0.93 22.86
C VAL A 334 -19.19 1.16 21.40
N LEU A 335 -18.24 0.94 20.49
CA LEU A 335 -18.39 1.01 19.03
C LEU A 335 -18.89 -0.30 18.43
#